data_AF-A0AAV9EYJ4-F1
#
_entry.id   AF-A0AAV9EYJ4-F1
#
_cell.length_a   1.000
_cell.length_b   1.000
_cell.length_c   1.000
_cell.angle_alpha   90.00
_cell.angle_beta   90.00
_cell.angle_gamma   90.00
#
_symmetry.space_group_name_H-M   'P 1'
#
loop_
_entity.id
_entity.type
_entity.pdbx_description
1 polymer ?
#
loop_
_entity_poly.entity_id
_entity_poly.type
_entity_poly.pdbx_seq_one_letter_code
_entity_poly.pdbx_strand_id
1 'polypeptide(L)'
;MRDLKAALRVAGTEAEEEPKVYGLLREEWGDCFDELQEVLARHMESAVRFETESGKLRVSYEADGVELRRVLEAMEIAGVMDYGFAKVADLMIKHVMNPAVRCASGIVFTEDCNQDSGLNADAILSIIMTSSPDIQGEQLSAVDIYSKLTQVIKFIYKYICFCNNQWMQCFGRLTWPRISELVITSFLSKAIPDDTSKIAEFQNIINYTVEFENVLKEMMFISTGTGDERLSSFAHDVEVHFASRRRHEISTKARNLLLQCDFVLYVENTPKIPFQAKHKPEKNPENSVDLLFETGVCLVSKAASQLMELVHQTLKNVCLSSTKVATEFYHAARDALILYEAIVPIKLEKQLDSISQLAIVVHNDCHYLYQEILGLAFEYRINFPSGVKECAVFADLAMHFHRLSENILGKQVQLICFSLNEAISSANGFQNTHQMQQYESAKFSIDQVVFILEKVHIIWQPLLPTLIYRRTMCIVLEFILSRMTKEILLIDDMAAEETLQLQKLIHLTLENLCSLLNLLFLM
;
A
#
# COMPACT_ATOMS: atom_id res chain seq x y z
N MET A 1 -38.01 -35.24 -10.57
CA MET A 1 -37.61 -35.13 -9.14
C MET A 1 -37.67 -33.69 -8.62
N ARG A 2 -37.02 -32.69 -9.26
CA ARG A 2 -37.26 -31.25 -8.94
C ARG A 2 -38.74 -30.86 -9.05
N ASP A 3 -39.42 -31.35 -10.07
CA ASP A 3 -40.86 -31.08 -10.25
C ASP A 3 -41.74 -31.78 -9.20
N LEU A 4 -41.23 -32.86 -8.56
CA LEU A 4 -41.94 -33.57 -7.49
C LEU A 4 -41.74 -32.86 -6.13
N LYS A 5 -40.52 -32.37 -5.84
CA LYS A 5 -40.25 -31.49 -4.69
C LYS A 5 -41.02 -30.16 -4.78
N ALA A 6 -41.21 -29.63 -6.00
CA ALA A 6 -42.04 -28.46 -6.25
C ALA A 6 -43.55 -28.76 -6.14
N ALA A 7 -44.00 -29.92 -6.64
CA ALA A 7 -45.39 -30.38 -6.50
C ALA A 7 -45.78 -30.63 -5.04
N LEU A 8 -44.82 -31.02 -4.19
CA LEU A 8 -44.99 -31.24 -2.75
C LEU A 8 -44.81 -29.97 -1.90
N ARG A 9 -44.87 -28.76 -2.47
CA ARG A 9 -44.95 -27.45 -1.76
C ARG A 9 -44.18 -27.38 -0.42
N VAL A 10 -42.87 -27.60 -0.44
CA VAL A 10 -42.02 -27.41 0.77
C VAL A 10 -41.75 -25.92 1.04
N ALA A 11 -41.99 -25.03 0.07
CA ALA A 11 -41.92 -23.58 0.26
C ALA A 11 -43.33 -23.01 0.46
N GLY A 12 -43.60 -22.53 1.67
CA GLY A 12 -44.90 -22.08 2.12
C GLY A 12 -45.56 -21.04 1.22
N THR A 13 -46.81 -21.29 0.84
CA THR A 13 -47.79 -20.25 0.53
C THR A 13 -49.20 -20.83 0.71
N GLU A 14 -49.93 -20.15 1.60
CA GLU A 14 -51.37 -20.11 1.86
C GLU A 14 -52.19 -21.41 1.96
N ALA A 15 -52.79 -21.53 3.15
CA ALA A 15 -53.57 -22.65 3.65
C ALA A 15 -54.92 -22.77 2.94
N GLU A 16 -55.01 -23.70 2.00
CA GLU A 16 -56.16 -24.60 1.98
C GLU A 16 -55.83 -25.76 2.95
N GLU A 17 -56.79 -26.21 3.76
CA GLU A 17 -56.60 -27.30 4.73
C GLU A 17 -56.22 -28.61 4.00
N GLU A 18 -54.94 -28.76 3.68
CA GLU A 18 -54.37 -30.00 3.17
C GLU A 18 -54.59 -31.07 4.26
N PRO A 19 -55.21 -32.22 3.92
CA PRO A 19 -55.44 -33.29 4.87
C PRO A 19 -54.14 -33.62 5.64
N LYS A 20 -54.19 -33.67 6.98
CA LYS A 20 -53.03 -33.93 7.85
C LYS A 20 -52.16 -35.12 7.41
N VAL A 21 -52.76 -36.11 6.76
CA VAL A 21 -52.07 -37.28 6.20
C VAL A 21 -50.99 -36.90 5.18
N TYR A 22 -51.17 -35.84 4.38
CA TYR A 22 -50.14 -35.39 3.43
C TYR A 22 -48.93 -34.76 4.12
N GLY A 23 -49.13 -34.10 5.26
CA GLY A 23 -48.04 -33.62 6.11
C GLY A 23 -47.21 -34.78 6.67
N LEU A 24 -47.88 -35.79 7.26
CA LEU A 24 -47.23 -36.98 7.81
C LEU A 24 -46.49 -37.79 6.73
N LEU A 25 -47.11 -37.98 5.54
CA LEU A 25 -46.45 -38.68 4.43
C LEU A 25 -45.23 -37.93 3.89
N ARG A 26 -45.24 -36.59 3.94
CA ARG A 26 -44.10 -35.76 3.51
C ARG A 26 -42.96 -35.83 4.53
N GLU A 27 -43.28 -35.90 5.81
CA GLU A 27 -42.34 -36.12 6.91
C GLU A 27 -41.67 -37.50 6.80
N GLU A 28 -42.46 -38.58 6.73
CA GLU A 28 -41.95 -39.95 6.54
C GLU A 28 -41.14 -40.11 5.24
N TRP A 29 -41.56 -39.47 4.16
CA TRP A 29 -40.78 -39.43 2.92
C TRP A 29 -39.46 -38.68 3.10
N GLY A 30 -39.45 -37.58 3.84
CA GLY A 30 -38.25 -36.83 4.20
C GLY A 30 -37.26 -37.71 4.97
N ASP A 31 -37.73 -38.36 6.03
CA ASP A 31 -36.91 -39.24 6.87
C ASP A 31 -36.33 -40.42 6.07
N CYS A 32 -37.15 -41.08 5.25
CA CYS A 32 -36.70 -42.15 4.37
C CYS A 32 -35.69 -41.66 3.32
N PHE A 33 -35.85 -40.44 2.81
CA PHE A 33 -34.94 -39.84 1.84
C PHE A 33 -33.60 -39.48 2.49
N ASP A 34 -33.62 -38.91 3.70
CA ASP A 34 -32.42 -38.58 4.46
C ASP A 34 -31.65 -39.87 4.84
N GLU A 35 -32.36 -40.93 5.26
CA GLU A 35 -31.75 -42.24 5.51
C GLU A 35 -31.09 -42.82 4.24
N LEU A 36 -31.78 -42.75 3.09
CA LEU A 36 -31.22 -43.17 1.81
C LEU A 36 -29.94 -42.38 1.47
N GLN A 37 -29.96 -41.06 1.67
CA GLN A 37 -28.79 -40.20 1.44
C GLN A 37 -27.61 -40.62 2.30
N GLU A 38 -27.83 -40.84 3.60
CA GLU A 38 -26.79 -41.28 4.52
C GLU A 38 -26.23 -42.65 4.16
N VAL A 39 -27.09 -43.61 3.78
CA VAL A 39 -26.66 -44.95 3.38
C VAL A 39 -25.80 -44.88 2.12
N LEU A 40 -26.24 -44.15 1.10
CA LEU A 40 -25.48 -43.98 -0.14
C LEU A 40 -24.14 -43.27 0.11
N ALA A 41 -24.14 -42.19 0.90
CA ALA A 41 -22.92 -41.47 1.27
C ALA A 41 -21.95 -42.37 2.05
N ARG A 42 -22.42 -43.16 3.02
CA ARG A 42 -21.59 -44.13 3.75
C ARG A 42 -20.93 -45.15 2.83
N HIS A 43 -21.66 -45.70 1.85
CA HIS A 43 -21.06 -46.62 0.88
C HIS A 43 -19.99 -45.92 0.01
N MET A 44 -20.23 -44.68 -0.39
CA MET A 44 -19.25 -43.88 -1.13
C MET A 44 -17.96 -43.67 -0.31
N GLU A 45 -18.08 -43.44 0.99
CA GLU A 45 -16.95 -43.33 1.91
C GLU A 45 -16.21 -44.67 2.12
N SER A 46 -16.94 -45.77 2.26
CA SER A 46 -16.34 -47.11 2.37
C SER A 46 -15.57 -47.50 1.10
N ALA A 47 -16.09 -47.10 -0.05
CA ALA A 47 -15.50 -47.39 -1.36
C ALA A 47 -14.27 -46.52 -1.66
N VAL A 48 -14.28 -45.23 -1.29
CA VAL A 48 -13.17 -44.30 -1.54
C VAL A 48 -12.46 -43.95 -0.24
N ARG A 49 -11.42 -44.72 0.09
CA ARG A 49 -10.67 -44.62 1.34
C ARG A 49 -9.36 -43.87 1.18
N PHE A 50 -9.12 -42.93 2.09
CA PHE A 50 -7.88 -42.15 2.17
C PHE A 50 -7.02 -42.70 3.31
N GLU A 51 -5.99 -43.47 2.97
CA GLU A 51 -5.00 -43.99 3.92
C GLU A 51 -3.94 -42.90 4.17
N THR A 52 -4.19 -42.01 5.14
CA THR A 52 -3.35 -40.82 5.37
C THR A 52 -1.92 -41.14 5.80
N GLU A 53 -1.71 -42.25 6.51
CA GLU A 53 -0.37 -42.66 6.98
C GLU A 53 0.50 -43.24 5.86
N SER A 54 -0.13 -43.95 4.91
CA SER A 54 0.56 -44.57 3.77
C SER A 54 0.57 -43.67 2.52
N GLY A 55 -0.15 -42.55 2.55
CA GLY A 55 -0.28 -41.62 1.42
C GLY A 55 -1.02 -42.25 0.23
N LYS A 56 -2.01 -43.11 0.47
CA LYS A 56 -2.73 -43.82 -0.59
C LYS A 56 -4.21 -43.47 -0.63
N LEU A 57 -4.72 -43.25 -1.82
CA LEU A 57 -6.15 -43.20 -2.11
C LEU A 57 -6.55 -44.54 -2.74
N ARG A 58 -7.41 -45.29 -2.07
CA ARG A 58 -7.94 -46.57 -2.55
C ARG A 58 -9.39 -46.40 -2.97
N VAL A 59 -9.70 -46.86 -4.18
CA VAL A 59 -11.05 -46.96 -4.72
C VAL A 59 -11.37 -48.44 -4.87
N SER A 60 -12.31 -48.92 -4.06
CA SER A 60 -12.80 -50.29 -4.14
C SER A 60 -14.08 -50.34 -4.97
N TYR A 61 -14.11 -51.19 -5.99
CA TYR A 61 -15.30 -51.30 -6.84
C TYR A 61 -16.46 -52.04 -6.16
N GLU A 62 -16.18 -52.80 -5.12
CA GLU A 62 -17.19 -53.45 -4.27
C GLU A 62 -16.85 -53.19 -2.81
N ALA A 63 -17.73 -52.50 -2.09
CA ALA A 63 -17.57 -52.19 -0.68
C ALA A 63 -18.86 -52.60 0.06
N ASP A 64 -18.71 -53.30 1.19
CA ASP A 64 -19.82 -53.78 2.00
C ASP A 64 -20.84 -54.65 1.20
N GLY A 65 -20.38 -55.34 0.15
CA GLY A 65 -21.19 -56.19 -0.73
C GLY A 65 -21.99 -55.42 -1.78
N VAL A 66 -21.71 -54.13 -1.98
CA VAL A 66 -22.38 -53.27 -2.97
C VAL A 66 -21.36 -52.71 -3.96
N GLU A 67 -21.68 -52.82 -5.25
CA GLU A 67 -20.87 -52.26 -6.34
C GLU A 67 -20.92 -50.72 -6.34
N LEU A 68 -19.77 -50.04 -6.30
CA LEU A 68 -19.66 -48.58 -6.27
C LEU A 68 -20.40 -47.92 -7.44
N ARG A 69 -20.34 -48.53 -8.64
CA ARG A 69 -21.05 -48.04 -9.82
C ARG A 69 -22.56 -47.99 -9.61
N ARG A 70 -23.13 -48.97 -8.89
CA ARG A 70 -24.57 -49.01 -8.55
C ARG A 70 -24.94 -47.95 -7.53
N VAL A 71 -24.06 -47.67 -6.57
CA VAL A 71 -24.25 -46.58 -5.61
C VAL A 71 -24.34 -45.25 -6.34
N LEU A 72 -23.44 -44.99 -7.30
CA LEU A 72 -23.45 -43.76 -8.10
C LEU A 72 -24.67 -43.66 -9.02
N GLU A 73 -25.08 -44.74 -9.67
CA GLU A 73 -26.34 -44.80 -10.44
C GLU A 73 -27.56 -44.47 -9.55
N ALA A 74 -27.62 -45.03 -8.33
CA ALA A 74 -28.69 -44.75 -7.38
C ALA A 74 -28.67 -43.28 -6.91
N MET A 75 -27.50 -42.72 -6.62
CA MET A 75 -27.34 -41.31 -6.27
C MET A 75 -27.78 -40.37 -7.40
N GLU A 76 -27.48 -40.72 -8.66
CA GLU A 76 -27.92 -39.96 -9.84
C GLU A 76 -29.44 -39.97 -9.96
N ILE A 77 -30.07 -41.15 -9.88
CA ILE A 77 -31.53 -41.30 -9.95
C ILE A 77 -32.22 -40.55 -8.81
N ALA A 78 -31.67 -40.64 -7.60
CA ALA A 78 -32.18 -39.94 -6.43
C ALA A 78 -31.86 -38.43 -6.44
N GLY A 79 -30.98 -37.95 -7.32
CA GLY A 79 -30.59 -36.54 -7.40
C GLY A 79 -29.79 -36.05 -6.19
N VAL A 80 -28.99 -36.93 -5.57
CA VAL A 80 -28.24 -36.68 -4.32
C VAL A 80 -26.73 -36.80 -4.51
N MET A 81 -26.27 -36.82 -5.75
CA MET A 81 -24.84 -36.89 -6.13
C MET A 81 -23.97 -35.85 -5.39
N ASP A 82 -24.42 -34.60 -5.30
CA ASP A 82 -23.68 -33.53 -4.62
C ASP A 82 -23.45 -33.86 -3.13
N TYR A 83 -24.45 -34.45 -2.47
CA TYR A 83 -24.36 -34.89 -1.06
C TYR A 83 -23.43 -36.10 -0.93
N GLY A 84 -23.62 -37.11 -1.79
CA GLY A 84 -22.81 -38.33 -1.78
C GLY A 84 -21.32 -38.08 -2.03
N PHE A 85 -20.99 -37.13 -2.91
CA PHE A 85 -19.59 -36.77 -3.18
C PHE A 85 -18.97 -35.81 -2.17
N ALA A 86 -19.76 -35.10 -1.36
CA ALA A 86 -19.28 -33.97 -0.55
C ALA A 86 -18.04 -34.32 0.31
N LYS A 87 -18.09 -35.42 1.06
CA LYS A 87 -16.97 -35.80 1.94
C LYS A 87 -15.76 -36.31 1.17
N VAL A 88 -15.97 -37.08 0.11
CA VAL A 88 -14.87 -37.55 -0.76
C VAL A 88 -14.19 -36.36 -1.44
N ALA A 89 -14.97 -35.38 -1.89
CA ALA A 89 -14.47 -34.12 -2.44
C ALA A 89 -13.63 -33.34 -1.41
N ASP A 90 -14.10 -33.23 -0.17
CA ASP A 90 -13.37 -32.59 0.93
C ASP A 90 -12.02 -33.27 1.22
N LEU A 91 -12.03 -34.60 1.34
CA LEU A 91 -10.84 -35.40 1.61
C LEU A 91 -9.88 -35.37 0.42
N MET A 92 -10.38 -35.39 -0.82
CA MET A 92 -9.58 -35.24 -2.03
C MET A 92 -8.86 -33.90 -2.07
N ILE A 93 -9.56 -32.81 -1.75
CA ILE A 93 -8.93 -31.48 -1.68
C ILE A 93 -7.85 -31.47 -0.60
N LYS A 94 -8.17 -31.96 0.60
CA LYS A 94 -7.29 -31.89 1.77
C LYS A 94 -6.04 -32.75 1.63
N HIS A 95 -6.18 -33.98 1.15
CA HIS A 95 -5.14 -35.00 1.20
C HIS A 95 -4.45 -35.28 -0.14
N VAL A 96 -5.03 -34.85 -1.26
CA VAL A 96 -4.47 -35.12 -2.60
C VAL A 96 -4.18 -33.82 -3.34
N MET A 97 -5.18 -32.96 -3.56
CA MET A 97 -5.01 -31.73 -4.34
C MET A 97 -4.11 -30.71 -3.63
N ASN A 98 -4.25 -30.55 -2.31
CA ASN A 98 -3.43 -29.61 -1.55
C ASN A 98 -1.93 -29.94 -1.59
N PRO A 99 -1.51 -31.19 -1.30
CA PRO A 99 -0.14 -31.63 -1.55
C PRO A 99 0.29 -31.46 -3.01
N ALA A 100 -0.57 -31.81 -3.99
CA ALA A 100 -0.25 -31.69 -5.42
C ALA A 100 0.11 -30.26 -5.84
N VAL A 101 -0.52 -29.24 -5.26
CA VAL A 101 -0.22 -27.83 -5.58
C VAL A 101 0.98 -27.32 -4.78
N ARG A 102 1.08 -27.64 -3.49
CA ARG A 102 2.11 -27.07 -2.60
C ARG A 102 3.47 -27.75 -2.71
N CYS A 103 3.51 -29.01 -3.14
CA CYS A 103 4.71 -29.85 -3.19
C CYS A 103 4.87 -30.52 -4.57
N ALA A 104 4.39 -29.88 -5.65
CA ALA A 104 4.33 -30.47 -6.99
C ALA A 104 5.67 -31.06 -7.48
N SER A 105 6.79 -30.39 -7.18
CA SER A 105 8.14 -30.80 -7.56
C SER A 105 8.65 -32.05 -6.82
N GLY A 106 8.10 -32.34 -5.63
CA GLY A 106 8.52 -33.45 -4.78
C GLY A 106 7.53 -34.61 -4.70
N ILE A 107 6.42 -34.57 -5.43
CA ILE A 107 5.36 -35.58 -5.38
C ILE A 107 5.24 -36.30 -6.71
N VAL A 108 5.24 -37.63 -6.65
CA VAL A 108 4.91 -38.51 -7.78
C VAL A 108 3.65 -39.28 -7.44
N PHE A 109 2.68 -39.24 -8.34
CA PHE A 109 1.50 -40.10 -8.27
C PHE A 109 1.74 -41.35 -9.10
N THR A 110 1.50 -42.53 -8.52
CA THR A 110 1.48 -43.79 -9.25
C THR A 110 0.10 -44.43 -9.17
N GLU A 111 -0.34 -45.02 -10.28
CA GLU A 111 -1.61 -45.73 -10.37
C GLU A 111 -1.35 -47.24 -10.40
N ASP A 112 -1.90 -47.97 -9.44
CA ASP A 112 -1.89 -49.43 -9.43
C ASP A 112 -3.34 -49.94 -9.58
N CYS A 113 -3.55 -50.89 -10.48
CA CYS A 113 -4.84 -51.56 -10.69
C CYS A 113 -4.69 -53.07 -10.59
N ASN A 114 -5.35 -53.69 -9.63
CA ASN A 114 -5.43 -55.14 -9.54
C ASN A 114 -6.63 -55.63 -10.36
N GLN A 115 -6.42 -55.92 -11.64
CA GLN A 115 -7.45 -56.56 -12.49
C GLN A 115 -7.38 -58.09 -12.49
N ASP A 116 -6.34 -58.70 -11.89
CA ASP A 116 -6.01 -60.13 -12.06
C ASP A 116 -6.57 -61.08 -10.97
N SER A 117 -7.34 -60.59 -9.98
CA SER A 117 -8.01 -61.44 -9.00
C SER A 117 -9.51 -61.14 -8.97
N GLY A 118 -10.29 -62.01 -9.61
CA GLY A 118 -11.70 -61.83 -9.97
C GLY A 118 -12.72 -61.75 -8.82
N LEU A 119 -12.39 -61.11 -7.69
CA LEU A 119 -13.33 -60.86 -6.58
C LEU A 119 -13.09 -59.55 -5.81
N ASN A 120 -12.01 -58.78 -6.02
CA ASN A 120 -11.79 -57.47 -5.36
C ASN A 120 -10.85 -56.60 -6.21
N ALA A 121 -11.35 -56.03 -7.30
CA ALA A 121 -10.58 -55.10 -8.11
C ALA A 121 -10.57 -53.72 -7.43
N ASP A 122 -9.40 -53.32 -6.93
CA ASP A 122 -9.16 -52.00 -6.35
C ASP A 122 -8.28 -51.17 -7.31
N ALA A 123 -8.56 -49.88 -7.40
CA ALA A 123 -7.65 -48.89 -7.96
C ALA A 123 -6.98 -48.09 -6.84
N ILE A 124 -5.66 -47.96 -6.89
CA ILE A 124 -4.89 -47.25 -5.87
C ILE A 124 -4.11 -46.12 -6.54
N LEU A 125 -4.28 -44.91 -6.02
CA LEU A 125 -3.42 -43.76 -6.31
C LEU A 125 -2.46 -43.58 -5.13
N SER A 126 -1.17 -43.85 -5.35
CA SER A 126 -0.15 -43.68 -4.31
C SER A 126 0.55 -42.33 -4.46
N ILE A 127 0.74 -41.62 -3.35
CA ILE A 127 1.39 -40.32 -3.27
C ILE A 127 2.79 -40.53 -2.70
N ILE A 128 3.80 -40.56 -3.57
CA ILE A 128 5.18 -40.80 -3.19
C ILE A 128 5.91 -39.47 -3.09
N MET A 129 6.48 -39.16 -1.92
CA MET A 129 7.39 -38.03 -1.75
C MET A 129 8.80 -38.45 -2.16
N THR A 130 9.35 -37.81 -3.18
CA THR A 130 10.76 -37.99 -3.56
C THR A 130 11.64 -37.10 -2.70
N SER A 131 12.36 -37.71 -1.78
CA SER A 131 13.41 -37.08 -0.97
C SER A 131 14.69 -36.88 -1.79
N SER A 132 14.66 -35.91 -2.71
CA SER A 132 15.88 -35.34 -3.30
C SER A 132 16.39 -34.21 -2.39
N PRO A 133 17.63 -34.27 -1.87
CA PRO A 133 18.20 -33.22 -1.02
C PRO A 133 18.47 -31.88 -1.75
N ASP A 134 18.43 -31.86 -3.09
CA ASP A 134 18.83 -30.70 -3.89
C ASP A 134 17.66 -29.76 -4.29
N ILE A 135 16.41 -30.11 -3.96
CA ILE A 135 15.22 -29.30 -4.32
C ILE A 135 14.85 -28.30 -3.19
N GLN A 136 15.84 -27.77 -2.47
CA GLN A 136 15.63 -26.58 -1.65
C GLN A 136 15.87 -25.33 -2.51
N GLY A 137 14.91 -25.03 -3.40
CA GLY A 137 14.93 -23.77 -4.13
C GLY A 137 14.45 -23.82 -5.59
N GLU A 138 14.08 -24.98 -6.15
CA GLU A 138 13.47 -24.98 -7.49
C GLU A 138 12.09 -24.31 -7.43
N GLN A 139 11.96 -23.25 -8.21
CA GLN A 139 10.71 -22.53 -8.45
C GLN A 139 9.68 -23.53 -8.98
N LEU A 140 8.55 -23.69 -8.27
CA LEU A 140 7.41 -24.48 -8.74
C LEU A 140 7.06 -24.06 -10.17
N SER A 141 7.13 -24.98 -11.14
CA SER A 141 6.72 -24.71 -12.52
C SER A 141 5.21 -24.87 -12.67
N ALA A 142 4.58 -24.01 -13.48
CA ALA A 142 3.19 -24.16 -13.87
C ALA A 142 2.92 -25.55 -14.48
N VAL A 143 3.88 -26.05 -15.26
CA VAL A 143 3.80 -27.36 -15.93
C VAL A 143 3.73 -28.50 -14.91
N ASP A 144 4.49 -28.44 -13.83
CA ASP A 144 4.49 -29.48 -12.80
C ASP A 144 3.15 -29.50 -12.06
N ILE A 145 2.68 -28.33 -11.60
CA ILE A 145 1.41 -28.25 -10.87
C ILE A 145 0.25 -28.74 -11.76
N TYR A 146 0.15 -28.24 -13.00
CA TYR A 146 -0.94 -28.58 -13.90
C TYR A 146 -0.90 -30.04 -14.35
N SER A 147 0.28 -30.61 -14.61
CA SER A 147 0.41 -32.03 -14.95
C SER A 147 -0.01 -32.94 -13.80
N LYS A 148 0.37 -32.62 -12.56
CA LYS A 148 0.01 -33.37 -11.35
C LYS A 148 -1.49 -33.30 -11.07
N LEU A 149 -2.08 -32.12 -11.14
CA LEU A 149 -3.54 -31.96 -11.00
C LEU A 149 -4.28 -32.73 -12.11
N THR A 150 -3.79 -32.65 -13.35
CA THR A 150 -4.37 -33.39 -14.48
C THR A 150 -4.31 -34.90 -14.24
N GLN A 151 -3.22 -35.42 -13.68
CA GLN A 151 -3.09 -36.84 -13.35
C GLN A 151 -4.12 -37.29 -12.31
N VAL A 152 -4.28 -36.53 -11.22
CA VAL A 152 -5.28 -36.83 -10.18
C VAL A 152 -6.70 -36.75 -10.75
N ILE A 153 -6.99 -35.75 -11.59
CA ILE A 153 -8.31 -35.57 -12.21
C ILE A 153 -8.61 -36.71 -13.19
N LYS A 154 -7.62 -37.19 -13.96
CA LYS A 154 -7.77 -38.38 -14.80
C LYS A 154 -8.05 -39.64 -13.98
N PHE A 155 -7.39 -39.81 -12.84
CA PHE A 155 -7.66 -40.92 -11.91
C PHE A 155 -9.12 -40.88 -11.41
N ILE A 156 -9.59 -39.69 -10.98
CA ILE A 156 -10.99 -39.50 -10.54
C ILE A 156 -11.96 -39.84 -11.67
N TYR A 157 -11.72 -39.31 -12.88
CA TYR A 157 -12.58 -39.57 -14.04
C TYR A 157 -12.71 -41.06 -14.33
N LYS A 158 -11.58 -41.78 -14.33
CA LYS A 158 -11.52 -43.19 -14.72
C LYS A 158 -12.06 -44.14 -13.64
N TYR A 159 -11.64 -43.95 -12.39
CA TYR A 159 -11.86 -44.97 -11.35
C TYR A 159 -12.94 -44.60 -10.33
N ILE A 160 -13.22 -43.32 -10.12
CA ILE A 160 -14.31 -42.86 -9.25
C ILE A 160 -15.58 -42.59 -10.07
N CYS A 161 -15.42 -41.89 -11.20
CA CYS A 161 -16.55 -41.50 -12.04
C CYS A 161 -16.83 -42.47 -13.20
N PHE A 162 -16.06 -43.56 -13.35
CA PHE A 162 -16.26 -44.58 -14.39
C PHE A 162 -16.47 -44.02 -15.82
N CYS A 163 -15.72 -42.96 -16.16
CA CYS A 163 -15.83 -42.24 -17.43
C CYS A 163 -17.22 -41.63 -17.69
N ASN A 164 -18.01 -41.36 -16.64
CA ASN A 164 -19.29 -40.69 -16.73
C ASN A 164 -19.11 -39.17 -16.59
N ASN A 165 -19.44 -38.43 -17.65
CA ASN A 165 -19.33 -36.97 -17.72
C ASN A 165 -20.19 -36.25 -16.68
N GLN A 166 -21.39 -36.76 -16.35
CA GLN A 166 -22.28 -36.10 -15.40
C GLN A 166 -21.75 -36.22 -13.97
N TRP A 167 -21.20 -37.39 -13.63
CA TRP A 167 -20.58 -37.62 -12.32
C TRP A 167 -19.32 -36.78 -12.16
N MET A 168 -18.51 -36.69 -13.23
CA MET A 168 -17.33 -35.83 -13.27
C MET A 168 -17.68 -34.35 -13.09
N GLN A 169 -18.73 -33.89 -13.77
CA GLN A 169 -19.22 -32.52 -13.65
C GLN A 169 -19.73 -32.19 -12.23
N CYS A 170 -20.41 -33.14 -11.58
CA CYS A 170 -20.82 -32.99 -10.20
C CYS A 170 -19.62 -32.89 -9.25
N PHE A 171 -18.64 -33.78 -9.39
CA PHE A 171 -17.42 -33.76 -8.58
C PHE A 171 -16.61 -32.47 -8.79
N GLY A 172 -16.49 -32.02 -10.03
CA GLY A 172 -15.84 -30.77 -10.39
C GLY A 172 -16.52 -29.54 -9.79
N ARG A 173 -17.86 -29.47 -9.81
CA ARG A 173 -18.64 -28.39 -9.17
C ARG A 173 -18.32 -28.25 -7.68
N LEU A 174 -18.12 -29.37 -6.97
CA LEU A 174 -17.81 -29.40 -5.55
C LEU A 174 -16.36 -29.01 -5.25
N THR A 175 -15.42 -29.27 -6.17
CA THR A 175 -13.98 -29.20 -5.90
C THR A 175 -13.27 -28.04 -6.58
N TRP A 176 -13.63 -27.70 -7.82
CA TRP A 176 -12.94 -26.70 -8.63
C TRP A 176 -12.84 -25.32 -7.99
N PRO A 177 -13.88 -24.77 -7.32
CA PRO A 177 -13.77 -23.47 -6.65
C PRO A 177 -12.64 -23.40 -5.62
N ARG A 178 -12.39 -24.51 -4.90
CA ARG A 178 -11.34 -24.59 -3.87
C ARG A 178 -9.98 -24.93 -4.47
N ILE A 179 -9.94 -25.76 -5.51
CA ILE A 179 -8.70 -26.09 -6.23
C ILE A 179 -8.16 -24.84 -6.94
N SER A 180 -9.02 -24.10 -7.65
CA SER A 180 -8.62 -22.87 -8.35
C SER A 180 -8.08 -21.81 -7.39
N GLU A 181 -8.76 -21.56 -6.26
CA GLU A 181 -8.29 -20.64 -5.23
C GLU A 181 -6.94 -21.07 -4.62
N LEU A 182 -6.77 -22.37 -4.39
CA LEU A 182 -5.52 -22.92 -3.88
C LEU A 182 -4.36 -22.70 -4.87
N VAL A 183 -4.59 -22.90 -6.17
CA VAL A 183 -3.59 -22.63 -7.22
C VAL A 183 -3.28 -21.13 -7.31
N ILE A 184 -4.30 -20.26 -7.24
CA ILE A 184 -4.11 -18.80 -7.26
C ILE A 184 -3.24 -18.35 -6.08
N THR A 185 -3.62 -18.73 -4.86
CA THR A 185 -2.93 -18.30 -3.63
C THR A 185 -1.55 -18.93 -3.44
N SER A 186 -1.37 -20.18 -3.88
CA SER A 186 -0.12 -20.90 -3.64
C SER A 186 0.91 -20.68 -4.75
N PHE A 187 0.47 -20.43 -5.98
CA PHE A 187 1.31 -20.34 -7.17
C PHE A 187 1.10 -19.03 -7.96
N LEU A 188 -0.04 -18.83 -8.62
CA LEU A 188 -0.18 -17.73 -9.62
C LEU A 188 0.08 -16.35 -9.02
N SER A 189 -0.44 -16.06 -7.82
CA SER A 189 -0.23 -14.77 -7.14
C SER A 189 1.24 -14.50 -6.78
N LYS A 190 2.01 -15.55 -6.51
CA LYS A 190 3.45 -15.46 -6.22
C LYS A 190 4.30 -15.40 -7.47
N ALA A 191 3.79 -15.95 -8.58
CA ALA A 191 4.43 -15.94 -9.88
C ALA A 191 4.29 -14.59 -10.60
N ILE A 192 3.43 -13.69 -10.13
CA ILE A 192 3.32 -12.33 -10.67
C ILE A 192 4.70 -11.65 -10.63
N PRO A 193 5.24 -11.21 -11.77
CA PRO A 193 6.55 -10.58 -11.83
C PRO A 193 6.65 -9.34 -10.94
N ASP A 194 7.79 -9.15 -10.28
CA ASP A 194 8.07 -7.89 -9.59
C ASP A 194 8.67 -6.83 -10.55
N ASP A 195 9.04 -7.22 -11.77
CA ASP A 195 9.68 -6.36 -12.77
C ASP A 195 9.06 -6.56 -14.17
N THR A 196 8.95 -5.47 -14.92
CA THR A 196 8.43 -5.42 -16.29
C THR A 196 9.22 -6.33 -17.24
N SER A 197 10.52 -6.51 -16.98
CA SER A 197 11.40 -7.40 -17.77
C SER A 197 10.98 -8.89 -17.72
N LYS A 198 10.30 -9.31 -16.65
CA LYS A 198 9.86 -10.69 -16.41
C LYS A 198 8.41 -10.96 -16.83
N ILE A 199 7.71 -9.96 -17.39
CA ILE A 199 6.35 -10.12 -17.92
C ILE A 199 6.31 -11.14 -19.06
N ALA A 200 7.36 -11.22 -19.87
CA ALA A 200 7.45 -12.20 -20.96
C ALA A 200 7.47 -13.65 -20.45
N GLU A 201 8.13 -13.92 -19.31
CA GLU A 201 8.13 -15.25 -18.68
C GLU A 201 6.74 -15.61 -18.14
N PHE A 202 5.98 -14.62 -17.66
CA PHE A 202 4.61 -14.82 -17.20
C PHE A 202 3.63 -15.12 -18.34
N GLN A 203 3.89 -14.66 -19.57
CA GLN A 203 3.06 -15.03 -20.74
C GLN A 203 3.03 -16.55 -20.97
N ASN A 204 4.14 -17.25 -20.68
CA ASN A 204 4.14 -18.72 -20.74
C ASN A 204 3.21 -19.32 -19.69
N ILE A 205 3.17 -18.76 -18.47
CA ILE A 205 2.26 -19.19 -17.40
C ILE A 205 0.81 -18.98 -17.81
N ILE A 206 0.47 -17.85 -18.46
CA ILE A 206 -0.88 -17.60 -19.01
C ILE A 206 -1.25 -18.72 -20.00
N ASN A 207 -0.37 -19.02 -20.95
CA ASN A 207 -0.62 -20.06 -21.95
C ASN A 207 -0.83 -21.45 -21.32
N TYR A 208 0.03 -21.85 -20.39
CA TYR A 208 -0.11 -23.12 -19.66
C TYR A 208 -1.41 -23.16 -18.84
N THR A 209 -1.85 -22.03 -18.30
CA THR A 209 -3.09 -21.92 -17.52
C THR A 209 -4.32 -22.13 -18.39
N VAL A 210 -4.33 -21.51 -19.58
CA VAL A 210 -5.41 -21.68 -20.58
C VAL A 210 -5.45 -23.13 -21.08
N GLU A 211 -4.30 -23.71 -21.40
CA GLU A 211 -4.20 -25.11 -21.84
C GLU A 211 -4.73 -26.07 -20.76
N PHE A 212 -4.33 -25.87 -19.50
CA PHE A 212 -4.82 -26.66 -18.38
C PHE A 212 -6.35 -26.57 -18.21
N GLU A 213 -6.93 -25.37 -18.22
CA GLU A 213 -8.39 -25.23 -18.12
C GLU A 213 -9.13 -25.86 -19.31
N ASN A 214 -8.55 -25.84 -20.52
CA ASN A 214 -9.13 -26.54 -21.67
C ASN A 214 -9.13 -28.06 -21.47
N VAL A 215 -8.05 -28.64 -20.93
CA VAL A 215 -7.99 -30.07 -20.57
C VAL A 215 -9.07 -30.42 -19.54
N LEU A 216 -9.37 -29.53 -18.58
CA LEU A 216 -10.44 -29.73 -17.60
C LEU A 216 -11.85 -29.68 -18.23
N LYS A 217 -12.05 -28.80 -19.23
CA LYS A 217 -13.31 -28.73 -19.98
C LYS A 217 -13.54 -29.98 -20.83
N GLU A 218 -12.51 -30.50 -21.49
CA GLU A 218 -12.59 -31.75 -22.27
C GLU A 218 -13.00 -32.95 -21.39
N MET A 219 -12.57 -32.97 -20.13
CA MET A 219 -12.97 -33.97 -19.15
C MET A 219 -14.32 -33.66 -18.47
N MET A 220 -15.02 -32.60 -18.85
CA MET A 220 -16.28 -32.14 -18.23
C MET A 220 -16.14 -31.86 -16.71
N PHE A 221 -14.91 -31.64 -16.23
CA PHE A 221 -14.63 -31.32 -14.83
C PHE A 221 -15.02 -29.89 -14.49
N ILE A 222 -14.84 -28.97 -15.43
CA ILE A 222 -15.34 -27.60 -15.32
C ILE A 222 -16.33 -27.33 -16.45
N SER A 223 -17.24 -26.37 -16.25
CA SER A 223 -18.23 -26.01 -17.26
C SER A 223 -17.55 -25.46 -18.52
N THR A 224 -18.12 -25.77 -19.68
CA THR A 224 -17.77 -25.14 -20.96
C THR A 224 -18.36 -23.73 -21.11
N GLY A 225 -19.27 -23.33 -20.22
CA GLY A 225 -19.84 -21.99 -20.18
C GLY A 225 -18.95 -20.94 -19.51
N THR A 226 -19.35 -19.68 -19.60
CA THR A 226 -18.65 -18.56 -18.96
C THR A 226 -18.81 -18.61 -17.43
N GLY A 227 -17.69 -18.65 -16.70
CA GLY A 227 -17.68 -18.55 -15.23
C GLY A 227 -16.69 -19.46 -14.50
N ASP A 228 -16.31 -20.60 -15.10
CA ASP A 228 -15.37 -21.55 -14.47
C ASP A 228 -13.90 -21.36 -14.91
N GLU A 229 -13.62 -20.45 -15.84
CA GLU A 229 -12.28 -20.04 -16.29
C GLU A 229 -11.58 -19.12 -15.25
N ARG A 230 -11.57 -19.54 -13.99
CA ARG A 230 -11.12 -18.72 -12.86
C ARG A 230 -9.62 -18.44 -12.91
N LEU A 231 -8.81 -19.44 -13.29
CA LEU A 231 -7.37 -19.28 -13.37
C LEU A 231 -7.00 -18.42 -14.58
N SER A 232 -7.64 -18.64 -15.74
CA SER A 232 -7.42 -17.77 -16.90
C SER A 232 -7.85 -16.35 -16.61
N SER A 233 -9.04 -16.12 -16.02
CA SER A 233 -9.49 -14.78 -15.66
C SER A 233 -8.48 -14.06 -14.77
N PHE A 234 -7.96 -14.73 -13.73
CA PHE A 234 -6.91 -14.18 -12.88
C PHE A 234 -5.61 -13.89 -13.65
N ALA A 235 -5.16 -14.82 -14.50
CA ALA A 235 -3.91 -14.70 -15.23
C ALA A 235 -3.95 -13.58 -16.30
N HIS A 236 -5.12 -13.32 -16.89
CA HIS A 236 -5.33 -12.21 -17.82
C HIS A 236 -5.31 -10.84 -17.13
N ASP A 237 -5.68 -10.78 -15.85
CA ASP A 237 -5.61 -9.57 -15.01
C ASP A 237 -4.24 -9.38 -14.32
N VAL A 238 -3.19 -10.05 -14.79
CA VAL A 238 -1.83 -9.93 -14.23
C VAL A 238 -1.35 -8.49 -14.13
N GLU A 239 -1.65 -7.65 -15.11
CA GLU A 239 -1.28 -6.23 -15.09
C GLU A 239 -1.91 -5.49 -13.92
N VAL A 240 -3.17 -5.81 -13.58
CA VAL A 240 -3.89 -5.20 -12.46
C VAL A 240 -3.26 -5.64 -11.14
N HIS A 241 -2.98 -6.93 -11.00
CA HIS A 241 -2.35 -7.44 -9.78
C HIS A 241 -0.92 -6.92 -9.59
N PHE A 242 -0.12 -6.88 -10.66
CA PHE A 242 1.20 -6.28 -10.67
C PHE A 242 1.15 -4.80 -10.25
N ALA A 243 0.27 -4.04 -10.90
CA ALA A 243 0.12 -2.62 -10.62
C ALA A 243 -0.33 -2.36 -9.17
N SER A 244 -1.30 -3.12 -8.67
CA SER A 244 -1.79 -3.03 -7.29
C SER A 244 -0.69 -3.35 -6.27
N ARG A 245 0.11 -4.40 -6.50
CA ARG A 245 1.21 -4.77 -5.61
C ARG A 245 2.28 -3.69 -5.59
N ARG A 246 2.68 -3.20 -6.76
CA ARG A 246 3.68 -2.13 -6.85
C ARG A 246 3.21 -0.82 -6.26
N ARG A 247 1.96 -0.43 -6.45
CA ARG A 247 1.35 0.72 -5.77
C ARG A 247 1.46 0.59 -4.25
N HIS A 248 1.11 -0.57 -3.69
CA HIS A 248 1.22 -0.83 -2.26
C HIS A 248 2.67 -0.71 -1.74
N GLU A 249 3.64 -1.24 -2.50
CA GLU A 249 5.06 -1.13 -2.14
C GLU A 249 5.56 0.32 -2.17
N ILE A 250 5.18 1.11 -3.18
CA ILE A 250 5.51 2.54 -3.28
C ILE A 250 4.93 3.30 -2.09
N SER A 251 3.64 3.12 -1.79
CA SER A 251 2.98 3.76 -0.65
C SER A 251 3.62 3.38 0.68
N THR A 252 3.99 2.11 0.86
CA THR A 252 4.65 1.62 2.07
C THR A 252 6.04 2.23 2.23
N LYS A 253 6.82 2.29 1.15
CA LYS A 253 8.14 2.96 1.15
C LYS A 253 8.00 4.44 1.49
N ALA A 254 7.12 5.18 0.81
CA ALA A 254 6.87 6.59 1.08
C ALA A 254 6.48 6.83 2.55
N ARG A 255 5.54 6.05 3.07
CA ARG A 255 5.11 6.13 4.48
C ARG A 255 6.27 5.88 5.46
N ASN A 256 7.10 4.86 5.20
CA ASN A 256 8.21 4.52 6.09
C ASN A 256 9.27 5.63 6.12
N LEU A 257 9.61 6.23 4.96
CA LEU A 257 10.53 7.38 4.88
C LEU A 257 10.06 8.54 5.77
N LEU A 258 8.77 8.88 5.72
CA LEU A 258 8.19 9.99 6.47
C LEU A 258 8.09 9.70 7.98
N LEU A 259 7.76 8.46 8.35
CA LEU A 259 7.65 8.07 9.75
C LEU A 259 9.00 7.94 10.45
N GLN A 260 10.05 7.50 9.75
CA GLN A 260 11.37 7.27 10.33
C GLN A 260 12.26 8.51 10.39
N CYS A 261 11.90 9.59 9.71
CA CYS A 261 12.72 10.80 9.70
C CYS A 261 12.53 11.65 10.96
N ASP A 262 13.63 12.08 11.57
CA ASP A 262 13.65 12.94 12.75
C ASP A 262 13.66 14.44 12.42
N PHE A 263 13.81 14.79 11.13
CA PHE A 263 13.78 16.18 10.61
C PHE A 263 14.78 17.16 11.26
N VAL A 264 15.73 16.67 12.06
CA VAL A 264 16.83 17.46 12.63
C VAL A 264 18.00 17.49 11.65
N LEU A 265 18.45 18.70 11.31
CA LEU A 265 19.66 18.93 10.52
C LEU A 265 20.81 19.39 11.41
N TYR A 266 21.93 18.68 11.37
CA TYR A 266 23.18 19.17 11.95
C TYR A 266 23.87 20.04 10.92
N VAL A 267 23.74 21.36 11.07
CA VAL A 267 24.56 22.30 10.32
C VAL A 267 25.94 22.31 10.98
N GLU A 268 26.94 21.71 10.35
CA GLU A 268 28.32 21.82 10.82
C GLU A 268 28.73 23.30 10.75
N ASN A 269 28.90 23.89 11.94
CA ASN A 269 29.57 25.14 12.27
C ASN A 269 29.78 26.14 11.12
N THR A 270 29.00 27.22 11.16
CA THR A 270 29.26 28.51 10.53
C THR A 270 30.77 28.76 10.27
N PRO A 271 31.23 28.89 9.01
CA PRO A 271 32.57 29.37 8.77
C PRO A 271 32.61 30.83 9.22
N LYS A 272 33.41 31.11 10.25
CA LYS A 272 33.88 32.47 10.53
C LYS A 272 34.50 32.99 9.23
N ILE A 273 33.96 34.08 8.70
CA ILE A 273 34.52 34.80 7.55
C ILE A 273 36.00 35.10 7.86
N PRO A 274 36.93 34.79 6.93
CA PRO A 274 37.57 35.89 6.23
C PRO A 274 37.38 35.79 4.71
N PHE A 275 37.05 36.94 4.16
CA PHE A 275 37.12 37.32 2.76
C PHE A 275 38.41 36.81 2.08
N GLN A 276 38.28 36.40 0.81
CA GLN A 276 39.32 36.05 -0.16
C GLN A 276 39.99 34.68 -0.03
N ALA A 277 39.40 33.67 -0.67
CA ALA A 277 40.16 32.64 -1.38
C ALA A 277 39.32 32.02 -2.49
N LYS A 278 39.84 32.03 -3.72
CA LYS A 278 39.32 31.29 -4.86
C LYS A 278 39.53 29.80 -4.63
N HIS A 279 38.62 29.12 -3.94
CA HIS A 279 38.54 27.66 -3.96
C HIS A 279 37.09 27.23 -4.05
N LYS A 280 36.77 26.40 -5.07
CA LYS A 280 35.48 25.74 -5.22
C LYS A 280 35.17 24.98 -3.93
N PRO A 281 33.99 25.13 -3.31
CA PRO A 281 33.68 24.35 -2.13
C PRO A 281 33.51 22.88 -2.54
N GLU A 282 34.20 22.04 -1.78
CA GLU A 282 34.05 20.60 -1.74
C GLU A 282 32.61 20.23 -1.34
N LYS A 283 32.08 19.16 -1.94
CA LYS A 283 30.77 18.52 -1.73
C LYS A 283 29.78 19.27 -0.83
N ASN A 284 28.76 19.83 -1.47
CA ASN A 284 27.48 20.22 -0.87
C ASN A 284 27.03 19.17 0.19
N PRO A 285 26.55 19.61 1.38
CA PRO A 285 26.05 18.68 2.39
C PRO A 285 24.93 17.81 1.80
N GLU A 286 24.83 16.54 2.21
CA GLU A 286 23.89 15.53 1.64
C GLU A 286 22.43 16.01 1.52
N ASN A 287 22.06 17.02 2.30
CA ASN A 287 20.71 17.53 2.46
C ASN A 287 20.47 18.86 1.73
N SER A 288 21.45 19.33 0.96
CA SER A 288 21.31 20.53 0.13
C SER A 288 20.85 20.18 -1.28
N VAL A 289 19.79 20.85 -1.72
CA VAL A 289 19.16 20.65 -3.02
C VAL A 289 19.09 21.97 -3.77
N ASP A 290 19.31 21.92 -5.09
CA ASP A 290 19.12 23.07 -5.96
C ASP A 290 17.62 23.27 -6.24
N LEU A 291 17.16 24.51 -6.20
CA LEU A 291 15.79 24.87 -6.53
C LEU A 291 15.62 24.94 -8.06
N LEU A 292 14.57 24.32 -8.61
CA LEU A 292 14.37 24.21 -10.06
C LEU A 292 14.03 25.53 -10.75
N PHE A 293 13.20 26.36 -10.12
CA PHE A 293 12.67 27.59 -10.73
C PHE A 293 13.26 28.87 -10.12
N GLU A 294 13.95 28.75 -9.00
CA GLU A 294 14.57 29.87 -8.29
C GLU A 294 16.07 29.66 -8.18
N THR A 295 16.85 30.75 -8.24
CA THR A 295 18.29 30.66 -8.00
C THR A 295 18.56 30.52 -6.51
N GLY A 296 18.97 29.33 -6.06
CA GLY A 296 19.35 29.10 -4.69
C GLY A 296 19.51 27.64 -4.33
N VAL A 297 20.17 27.41 -3.20
CA VAL A 297 20.29 26.09 -2.57
C VAL A 297 19.37 26.08 -1.35
N CYS A 298 18.61 25.01 -1.17
CA CYS A 298 17.70 24.79 -0.06
C CYS A 298 18.19 23.61 0.79
N LEU A 299 18.11 23.72 2.12
CA LEU A 299 18.41 22.61 3.01
C LEU A 299 17.12 21.89 3.40
N VAL A 300 17.00 20.64 2.98
CA VAL A 300 15.80 19.81 3.16
C VAL A 300 16.09 18.59 4.03
N SER A 301 15.04 17.98 4.57
CA SER A 301 15.13 16.69 5.25
C SER A 301 15.48 15.58 4.25
N LYS A 302 16.12 14.52 4.77
CA LYS A 302 16.36 13.30 3.99
C LYS A 302 15.06 12.67 3.51
N ALA A 303 13.96 12.82 4.26
CA ALA A 303 12.67 12.30 3.85
C ALA A 303 12.14 13.01 2.61
N ALA A 304 12.24 14.34 2.52
CA ALA A 304 11.76 15.08 1.35
C ALA A 304 12.54 14.73 0.07
N SER A 305 13.88 14.66 0.15
CA SER A 305 14.71 14.29 -1.00
C SER A 305 14.49 12.84 -1.45
N GLN A 306 14.45 11.89 -0.50
CA GLN A 306 14.19 10.47 -0.81
C GLN A 306 12.76 10.22 -1.31
N LEU A 307 11.78 10.97 -0.81
CA LEU A 307 10.41 10.91 -1.31
C LEU A 307 10.34 11.38 -2.77
N MET A 308 10.99 12.50 -3.09
CA MET A 308 11.02 13.00 -4.47
C MET A 308 11.77 12.03 -5.40
N GLU A 309 12.86 11.43 -4.94
CA GLU A 309 13.56 10.38 -5.70
C GLU A 309 12.62 9.19 -6.01
N LEU A 310 11.86 8.71 -5.02
CA LEU A 310 10.87 7.65 -5.21
C LEU A 310 9.78 8.05 -6.21
N VAL A 311 9.34 9.32 -6.20
CA VAL A 311 8.38 9.86 -7.17
C VAL A 311 8.97 9.84 -8.57
N HIS A 312 10.18 10.36 -8.78
CA HIS A 312 10.86 10.31 -10.09
C HIS A 312 11.05 8.88 -10.60
N GLN A 313 11.50 7.95 -9.73
CA GLN A 313 11.64 6.53 -10.09
C GLN A 313 10.29 5.95 -10.53
N THR A 314 9.21 6.27 -9.82
CA THR A 314 7.86 5.81 -10.16
C THR A 314 7.39 6.39 -11.49
N LEU A 315 7.61 7.69 -11.76
CA LEU A 315 7.21 8.32 -13.02
C LEU A 315 8.03 7.84 -14.21
N LYS A 316 9.30 7.49 -14.02
CA LYS A 316 10.09 6.77 -15.05
C LYS A 316 9.43 5.44 -15.41
N ASN A 317 8.93 4.70 -14.42
CA ASN A 317 8.21 3.45 -14.67
C ASN A 317 6.87 3.69 -15.39
N VAL A 318 6.17 4.81 -15.14
CA VAL A 318 4.96 5.20 -15.90
C VAL A 318 5.27 5.31 -17.40
N CYS A 319 6.40 5.94 -17.77
CA CYS A 319 6.82 6.08 -19.17
C CYS A 319 7.09 4.75 -19.89
N LEU A 320 7.42 3.70 -19.14
CA LEU A 320 7.80 2.38 -19.68
C LEU A 320 6.66 1.35 -19.61
N SER A 321 5.51 1.72 -19.07
CA SER A 321 4.41 0.78 -18.76
C SER A 321 3.24 0.89 -19.75
N SER A 322 2.43 -0.16 -19.81
CA SER A 322 1.13 -0.12 -20.52
C SER A 322 0.19 0.88 -19.87
N THR A 323 -0.81 1.41 -20.60
CA THR A 323 -1.72 2.45 -20.09
C THR A 323 -2.39 2.07 -18.76
N LYS A 324 -2.77 0.80 -18.57
CA LYS A 324 -3.39 0.32 -17.32
C LYS A 324 -2.43 0.43 -16.14
N VAL A 325 -1.23 -0.15 -16.26
CA VAL A 325 -0.20 -0.14 -15.21
C VAL A 325 0.31 1.29 -14.96
N ALA A 326 0.52 2.04 -16.03
CA ALA A 326 0.97 3.43 -15.97
C ALA A 326 0.00 4.32 -15.19
N THR A 327 -1.32 4.08 -15.30
CA THR A 327 -2.34 4.82 -14.55
C THR A 327 -2.18 4.59 -13.04
N GLU A 328 -2.03 3.34 -12.61
CA GLU A 328 -1.81 3.02 -11.19
C GLU A 328 -0.49 3.57 -10.66
N PHE A 329 0.59 3.53 -11.44
CA PHE A 329 1.88 4.10 -11.04
C PHE A 329 1.83 5.62 -10.93
N TYR A 330 1.14 6.28 -11.87
CA TYR A 330 0.90 7.71 -11.81
C TYR A 330 0.12 8.10 -10.53
N HIS A 331 -0.93 7.34 -10.20
CA HIS A 331 -1.66 7.54 -8.94
C HIS A 331 -0.78 7.24 -7.72
N ALA A 332 0.03 6.20 -7.73
CA ALA A 332 0.96 5.87 -6.64
C ALA A 332 1.98 7.00 -6.38
N ALA A 333 2.51 7.62 -7.44
CA ALA A 333 3.42 8.77 -7.33
C ALA A 333 2.73 9.98 -6.69
N ARG A 334 1.49 10.27 -7.08
CA ARG A 334 0.68 11.33 -6.47
C ARG A 334 0.35 11.03 -5.01
N ASP A 335 -0.08 9.81 -4.72
CA ASP A 335 -0.40 9.35 -3.37
C ASP A 335 0.82 9.47 -2.45
N ALA A 336 2.04 9.19 -2.95
CA ALA A 336 3.27 9.37 -2.19
C ALA A 336 3.49 10.83 -1.75
N LEU A 337 3.20 11.81 -2.62
CA LEU A 337 3.26 13.24 -2.27
C LEU A 337 2.16 13.60 -1.26
N ILE A 338 0.93 13.14 -1.47
CA ILE A 338 -0.20 13.36 -0.55
C ILE A 338 0.10 12.79 0.84
N LEU A 339 0.81 11.67 0.93
CA LEU A 339 1.24 11.09 2.21
C LEU A 339 2.16 12.04 3.00
N TYR A 340 2.99 12.86 2.36
CA TYR A 340 3.78 13.88 3.07
C TYR A 340 2.85 14.88 3.76
N GLU A 341 1.90 15.45 3.00
CA GLU A 341 0.92 16.43 3.50
C GLU A 341 0.06 15.85 4.64
N ALA A 342 -0.28 14.57 4.57
CA ALA A 342 -1.08 13.90 5.59
C ALA A 342 -0.28 13.53 6.85
N ILE A 343 0.99 13.15 6.73
CA ILE A 343 1.78 12.60 7.84
C ILE A 343 2.57 13.67 8.58
N VAL A 344 3.32 14.51 7.86
CA VAL A 344 4.33 15.39 8.48
C VAL A 344 3.71 16.46 9.39
N PRO A 345 2.67 17.20 8.97
CA PRO A 345 2.05 18.21 9.83
C PRO A 345 1.48 17.63 11.13
N ILE A 346 0.86 16.44 11.06
CA ILE A 346 0.29 15.76 12.23
C ILE A 346 1.39 15.23 13.15
N LYS A 347 2.42 14.60 12.58
CA LYS A 347 3.55 14.04 13.33
C LYS A 347 4.28 15.12 14.14
N LEU A 348 4.44 16.31 13.56
CA LEU A 348 5.27 17.38 14.11
C LEU A 348 4.47 18.53 14.73
N GLU A 349 3.13 18.45 14.82
CA GLU A 349 2.23 19.54 15.23
C GLU A 349 2.75 20.33 16.45
N LYS A 350 3.08 19.65 17.54
CA LYS A 350 3.58 20.29 18.78
C LYS A 350 4.98 20.88 18.64
N GLN A 351 5.81 20.27 17.81
CA GLN A 351 7.20 20.65 17.64
C GLN A 351 7.37 21.81 16.66
N LEU A 352 6.46 21.95 15.69
CA LEU A 352 6.48 23.07 14.74
C LEU A 352 6.39 24.41 15.48
N ASP A 353 5.53 24.54 16.49
CA ASP A 353 5.41 25.80 17.24
C ASP A 353 6.56 26.01 18.27
N SER A 354 7.21 24.96 18.74
CA SER A 354 8.19 25.03 19.85
C SER A 354 9.66 24.96 19.41
N ILE A 355 9.95 24.39 18.23
CA ILE A 355 11.31 24.17 17.72
C ILE A 355 11.46 24.90 16.38
N SER A 356 11.94 26.15 16.42
CA SER A 356 12.03 26.99 15.22
C SER A 356 12.88 26.38 14.10
N GLN A 357 14.01 25.74 14.45
CA GLN A 357 14.87 25.08 13.47
C GLN A 357 14.11 24.01 12.67
N LEU A 358 13.32 23.19 13.36
CA LEU A 358 12.52 22.13 12.75
C LEU A 358 11.46 22.72 11.80
N ALA A 359 10.74 23.75 12.24
CA ALA A 359 9.73 24.40 11.43
C ALA A 359 10.30 24.99 10.12
N ILE A 360 11.51 25.57 10.19
CA ILE A 360 12.20 26.08 9.00
C ILE A 360 12.60 24.94 8.04
N VAL A 361 13.06 23.80 8.56
CA VAL A 361 13.36 22.62 7.72
C VAL A 361 12.10 22.11 7.02
N VAL A 362 10.96 22.03 7.72
CA VAL A 362 9.69 21.59 7.11
C VAL A 362 9.17 22.63 6.10
N HIS A 363 9.34 23.93 6.35
CA HIS A 363 9.07 24.97 5.36
C HIS A 363 9.89 24.75 4.09
N ASN A 364 11.20 24.50 4.24
CA ASN A 364 12.13 24.24 3.14
C ASN A 364 11.76 22.98 2.36
N ASP A 365 11.41 21.89 3.04
CA ASP A 365 10.90 20.67 2.40
C ASP A 365 9.70 20.99 1.51
N CYS A 366 8.72 21.71 2.05
CA CYS A 366 7.50 22.05 1.32
C CYS A 366 7.79 22.99 0.14
N HIS A 367 8.72 23.94 0.30
CA HIS A 367 9.14 24.85 -0.78
C HIS A 367 9.86 24.09 -1.90
N TYR A 368 10.78 23.20 -1.54
CA TYR A 368 11.48 22.33 -2.48
C TYR A 368 10.50 21.42 -3.23
N LEU A 369 9.65 20.69 -2.51
CA LEU A 369 8.66 19.80 -3.11
C LEU A 369 7.70 20.56 -4.02
N TYR A 370 7.27 21.76 -3.64
CA TYR A 370 6.46 22.63 -4.51
C TYR A 370 7.13 22.86 -5.88
N GLN A 371 8.41 23.23 -5.89
CA GLN A 371 9.14 23.46 -7.14
C GLN A 371 9.31 22.17 -7.95
N GLU A 372 9.72 21.07 -7.32
CA GLU A 372 9.86 19.78 -8.01
C GLU A 372 8.56 19.33 -8.66
N ILE A 373 7.44 19.38 -7.91
CA ILE A 373 6.13 18.94 -8.38
C ILE A 373 5.68 19.74 -9.62
N LEU A 374 5.96 21.05 -9.67
CA LEU A 374 5.69 21.87 -10.84
C LEU A 374 6.50 21.40 -12.08
N GLY A 375 7.71 20.90 -11.87
CA GLY A 375 8.59 20.37 -12.93
C GLY A 375 8.18 19.01 -13.48
N LEU A 376 7.54 18.14 -12.67
CA LEU A 376 7.24 16.74 -13.04
C LEU A 376 6.44 16.62 -14.35
N ALA A 377 5.45 17.49 -14.56
CA ALA A 377 4.65 17.46 -15.78
C ALA A 377 5.48 17.83 -17.01
N PHE A 378 6.44 18.75 -16.90
CA PHE A 378 7.30 19.13 -18.01
C PHE A 378 8.30 18.03 -18.35
N GLU A 379 8.85 17.36 -17.34
CA GLU A 379 9.87 16.32 -17.52
C GLU A 379 9.27 15.02 -18.11
N TYR A 380 8.13 14.55 -17.60
CA TYR A 380 7.65 13.20 -17.89
C TYR A 380 6.46 13.12 -18.86
N ARG A 381 5.55 14.11 -18.85
CA ARG A 381 4.24 13.99 -19.53
C ARG A 381 4.34 13.69 -21.02
N ILE A 382 5.40 14.14 -21.69
CA ILE A 382 5.59 13.89 -23.12
C ILE A 382 5.71 12.39 -23.44
N ASN A 383 6.33 11.63 -22.52
CA ASN A 383 6.63 10.21 -22.63
C ASN A 383 5.56 9.31 -21.99
N PHE A 384 4.52 9.87 -21.37
CA PHE A 384 3.44 9.07 -20.82
C PHE A 384 2.60 8.40 -21.91
N PRO A 385 2.06 7.19 -21.65
CA PRO A 385 1.04 6.58 -22.49
C PRO A 385 -0.17 7.50 -22.68
N SER A 386 -0.82 7.44 -23.84
CA SER A 386 -1.89 8.38 -24.25
C SER A 386 -2.99 8.53 -23.19
N GLY A 387 -3.47 7.43 -22.60
CA GLY A 387 -4.53 7.48 -21.58
C GLY A 387 -4.14 8.19 -20.29
N VAL A 388 -2.86 8.16 -19.89
CA VAL A 388 -2.37 8.89 -18.70
C VAL A 388 -2.07 10.34 -19.05
N LYS A 389 -1.51 10.59 -20.24
CA LYS A 389 -1.07 11.90 -20.70
C LYS A 389 -2.19 12.96 -20.71
N GLU A 390 -3.40 12.55 -21.02
CA GLU A 390 -4.59 13.41 -21.07
C GLU A 390 -5.03 13.87 -19.67
N CYS A 391 -4.88 13.01 -18.66
CA CYS A 391 -5.33 13.25 -17.30
C CYS A 391 -4.21 13.68 -16.33
N ALA A 392 -2.94 13.59 -16.74
CA ALA A 392 -1.80 13.86 -15.88
C ALA A 392 -1.68 15.35 -15.52
N VAL A 393 -1.95 15.65 -14.26
CA VAL A 393 -1.78 16.97 -13.61
C VAL A 393 -0.96 16.82 -12.33
N PHE A 394 -0.14 17.82 -12.00
CA PHE A 394 0.60 17.91 -10.73
C PHE A 394 0.48 19.30 -10.07
N ALA A 395 0.09 20.33 -10.84
CA ALA A 395 -0.03 21.69 -10.34
C ALA A 395 -1.06 21.84 -9.20
N ASP A 396 -2.07 20.97 -9.17
CA ASP A 396 -3.04 20.89 -8.08
C ASP A 396 -2.38 20.54 -6.74
N LEU A 397 -1.49 19.54 -6.74
CA LEU A 397 -0.71 19.17 -5.55
C LEU A 397 0.34 20.22 -5.21
N ALA A 398 1.03 20.78 -6.20
CA ALA A 398 2.05 21.81 -5.99
C ALA A 398 1.51 22.97 -5.14
N MET A 399 0.29 23.45 -5.46
CA MET A 399 -0.33 24.54 -4.72
C MET A 399 -0.61 24.22 -3.25
N HIS A 400 -0.82 22.95 -2.89
CA HIS A 400 -0.97 22.55 -1.49
C HIS A 400 0.36 22.70 -0.74
N PHE A 401 1.46 22.22 -1.33
CA PHE A 401 2.80 22.36 -0.75
C PHE A 401 3.24 23.82 -0.62
N HIS A 402 2.94 24.65 -1.62
CA HIS A 402 3.19 26.10 -1.52
C HIS A 402 2.46 26.72 -0.32
N ARG A 403 1.16 26.43 -0.16
CA ARG A 403 0.37 26.93 0.97
C ARG A 403 0.90 26.42 2.30
N LEU A 404 1.25 25.13 2.39
CA LEU A 404 1.81 24.55 3.60
C LEU A 404 3.14 25.22 3.98
N SER A 405 4.01 25.45 3.00
CA SER A 405 5.28 26.16 3.17
C SER A 405 5.07 27.57 3.71
N GLU A 406 4.20 28.37 3.10
CA GLU A 406 3.90 29.74 3.53
C GLU A 406 3.24 29.78 4.92
N ASN A 407 2.32 28.86 5.21
CA ASN A 407 1.65 28.79 6.50
C ASN A 407 2.63 28.50 7.65
N ILE A 408 3.55 27.56 7.45
CA ILE A 408 4.55 27.19 8.47
C ILE A 408 5.48 28.37 8.76
N LEU A 409 6.05 28.99 7.72
CA LEU A 409 6.94 30.13 7.91
C LEU A 409 6.20 31.34 8.49
N GLY A 410 5.00 31.63 7.99
CA GLY A 410 4.15 32.70 8.52
C GLY A 410 3.82 32.51 10.00
N LYS A 411 3.52 31.27 10.42
CA LYS A 411 3.29 30.94 11.84
C LYS A 411 4.54 31.17 12.69
N GLN A 412 5.72 30.79 12.19
CA GLN A 412 6.99 31.06 12.89
C GLN A 412 7.26 32.55 13.06
N VAL A 413 7.03 33.35 12.02
CA VAL A 413 7.14 34.82 12.10
C VAL A 413 6.18 35.37 13.16
N GLN A 414 4.94 34.89 13.20
CA GLN A 414 3.97 35.33 14.21
C GLN A 414 4.43 35.02 15.65
N LEU A 415 4.98 33.82 15.88
CA LEU A 415 5.48 33.42 17.20
C LEU A 415 6.66 34.31 17.63
N ILE A 416 7.57 34.62 16.71
CA ILE A 416 8.69 35.54 16.98
C ILE A 416 8.18 36.95 17.25
N CYS A 417 7.27 37.48 16.43
CA CYS A 417 6.66 38.78 16.66
C CYS A 417 5.93 38.85 18.01
N PHE A 418 5.29 37.75 18.45
CA PHE A 418 4.67 37.67 19.77
C PHE A 418 5.72 37.79 20.89
N SER A 419 6.79 36.99 20.84
CA SER A 419 7.88 37.08 21.83
C SER A 419 8.58 38.44 21.85
N LEU A 420 8.76 39.06 20.68
CA LEU A 420 9.30 40.41 20.56
C LEU A 420 8.36 41.45 21.19
N ASN A 421 7.05 41.30 21.00
CA ASN A 421 6.07 42.19 21.62
C ASN A 421 6.04 42.03 23.15
N GLU A 422 6.18 40.81 23.67
CA GLU A 422 6.34 40.57 25.11
C GLU A 422 7.61 41.23 25.66
N ALA A 423 8.74 41.09 24.95
CA ALA A 423 10.00 41.73 25.32
C ALA A 423 9.87 43.26 25.36
N ILE A 424 9.25 43.87 24.35
CA ILE A 424 8.99 45.32 24.33
C ILE A 424 8.04 45.73 25.47
N SER A 425 6.96 44.97 25.69
CA SER A 425 5.97 45.28 26.72
C SER A 425 6.54 45.17 28.14
N SER A 426 7.62 44.41 28.33
CA SER A 426 8.33 44.34 29.61
C SER A 426 8.95 45.67 30.06
N ALA A 427 9.11 46.64 29.15
CA ALA A 427 9.52 48.01 29.46
C ALA A 427 8.46 48.80 30.26
N ASN A 428 7.20 48.33 30.28
CA ASN A 428 6.04 49.09 30.74
C ASN A 428 5.91 50.47 30.04
N GLY A 429 6.28 50.49 28.75
CA GLY A 429 6.27 51.65 27.85
C GLY A 429 7.57 52.47 27.84
N PHE A 430 7.90 53.09 26.71
CA PHE A 430 9.02 54.04 26.56
C PHE A 430 8.72 55.43 27.16
N GLN A 431 7.95 55.49 28.25
CA GLN A 431 7.50 56.74 28.88
C GLN A 431 8.18 56.97 30.22
N ASN A 432 8.21 58.22 30.66
CA ASN A 432 8.88 58.69 31.86
C ASN A 432 10.37 58.34 31.91
N THR A 433 11.04 58.19 30.76
CA THR A 433 12.45 57.75 30.72
C THR A 433 13.44 58.74 31.33
N HIS A 434 12.99 59.93 31.73
CA HIS A 434 13.72 60.84 32.61
C HIS A 434 14.00 60.23 34.00
N GLN A 435 13.23 59.24 34.45
CA GLN A 435 13.52 58.48 35.67
C GLN A 435 14.43 57.30 35.33
N MET A 436 15.56 57.20 36.05
CA MET A 436 16.58 56.19 35.78
C MET A 436 16.03 54.75 35.74
N GLN A 437 15.06 54.43 36.59
CA GLN A 437 14.44 53.10 36.65
C GLN A 437 13.69 52.73 35.36
N GLN A 438 12.92 53.67 34.78
CA GLN A 438 12.20 53.43 33.53
C GLN A 438 13.17 53.41 32.34
N TYR A 439 14.22 54.24 32.36
CA TYR A 439 15.28 54.17 31.37
C TYR A 439 15.99 52.81 31.35
N GLU A 440 16.36 52.28 32.52
CA GLU A 440 17.01 50.97 32.64
C GLU A 440 16.08 49.83 32.17
N SER A 441 14.77 49.91 32.49
CA SER A 441 13.78 48.94 32.02
C SER A 441 13.60 48.97 30.50
N ALA A 442 13.53 50.16 29.90
CA ALA A 442 13.47 50.33 28.45
C ALA A 442 14.75 49.81 27.76
N LYS A 443 15.93 50.11 28.32
CA LYS A 443 17.21 49.60 27.83
C LYS A 443 17.25 48.07 27.87
N PHE A 444 16.87 47.47 29.00
CA PHE A 444 16.84 46.02 29.16
C PHE A 444 15.88 45.35 28.16
N SER A 445 14.76 46.00 27.85
CA SER A 445 13.81 45.51 26.84
C SER A 445 14.39 45.54 25.43
N ILE A 446 15.17 46.58 25.09
CA ILE A 446 15.94 46.62 23.83
C ILE A 446 16.95 45.48 23.77
N ASP A 447 17.69 45.23 24.87
CA ASP A 447 18.66 44.14 24.92
C ASP A 447 17.99 42.76 24.72
N GLN A 448 16.78 42.56 25.28
CA GLN A 448 15.99 41.34 25.02
C GLN A 448 15.57 41.20 23.56
N VAL A 449 15.12 42.29 22.93
CA VAL A 449 14.74 42.29 21.51
C VAL A 449 15.93 41.88 20.64
N VAL A 450 17.10 42.47 20.89
CA VAL A 450 18.34 42.14 20.15
C VAL A 450 18.69 40.67 20.34
N PHE A 451 18.64 40.16 21.57
CA PHE A 451 18.92 38.75 21.85
C PHE A 451 17.98 37.78 21.13
N ILE A 452 16.68 38.10 21.05
CA ILE A 452 15.71 37.30 20.29
C ILE A 452 16.07 37.32 18.79
N LEU A 453 16.36 38.50 18.23
CA LEU A 453 16.73 38.63 16.82
C LEU A 453 18.03 37.90 16.46
N GLU A 454 19.05 37.96 17.32
CA GLU A 454 20.30 37.22 17.12
C GLU A 454 20.06 35.71 17.09
N LYS A 455 19.21 35.19 17.99
CA LYS A 455 18.81 33.77 17.95
C LYS A 455 18.12 33.40 16.64
N VAL A 456 17.17 34.22 16.20
CA VAL A 456 16.45 33.99 14.93
C VAL A 456 17.43 34.00 13.76
N HIS A 457 18.34 34.98 13.71
CA HIS A 457 19.38 35.07 12.69
C HIS A 457 20.25 33.80 12.63
N ILE A 458 20.78 33.36 13.77
CA ILE A 458 21.65 32.17 13.87
C ILE A 458 20.94 30.90 13.37
N ILE A 459 19.64 30.76 13.65
CA ILE A 459 18.87 29.57 13.26
C ILE A 459 18.45 29.66 11.78
N TRP A 460 17.96 30.81 11.33
CA TRP A 460 17.28 30.95 10.04
C TRP A 460 18.23 31.20 8.87
N GLN A 461 19.27 32.02 9.06
CA GLN A 461 20.21 32.37 8.00
C GLN A 461 20.88 31.16 7.33
N PRO A 462 21.38 30.14 8.07
CA PRO A 462 22.01 28.99 7.42
C PRO A 462 21.01 28.06 6.73
N LEU A 463 19.73 28.12 7.07
CA LEU A 463 18.71 27.19 6.57
C LEU A 463 17.88 27.74 5.42
N LEU A 464 17.43 28.99 5.52
CA LEU A 464 16.53 29.58 4.55
C LEU A 464 17.27 30.02 3.27
N PRO A 465 16.65 29.86 2.09
CA PRO A 465 17.12 30.50 0.88
C PRO A 465 17.28 32.01 1.08
N THR A 466 18.35 32.59 0.51
CA THR A 466 18.76 33.97 0.79
C THR A 466 17.65 35.01 0.61
N LEU A 467 16.84 34.88 -0.45
CA LEU A 467 15.73 35.80 -0.71
C LEU A 467 14.62 35.69 0.35
N ILE A 468 14.27 34.46 0.73
CA ILE A 468 13.25 34.17 1.74
C ILE A 468 13.71 34.67 3.11
N TYR A 469 14.98 34.41 3.48
CA TYR A 469 15.57 34.90 4.71
C TYR A 469 15.47 36.44 4.80
N ARG A 470 15.90 37.16 3.74
CA ARG A 470 15.86 38.62 3.74
C ARG A 470 14.45 39.16 3.90
N ARG A 471 13.52 38.66 3.09
CA ARG A 471 12.12 39.10 3.12
C ARG A 471 11.54 38.90 4.52
N THR A 472 11.77 37.72 5.10
CA THR A 472 11.24 37.36 6.41
C THR A 472 11.86 38.22 7.53
N MET A 473 13.18 38.43 7.52
CA MET A 473 13.84 39.31 8.48
C MET A 473 13.40 40.77 8.36
N CYS A 474 13.17 41.27 7.15
CA CYS A 474 12.63 42.62 6.95
C CYS A 474 11.24 42.77 7.60
N ILE A 475 10.35 41.78 7.47
CA ILE A 475 9.03 41.79 8.12
C ILE A 475 9.17 41.86 9.65
N VAL A 476 10.07 41.07 10.23
CA VAL A 476 10.31 41.05 11.68
C VAL A 476 10.88 42.39 12.16
N LEU A 477 11.84 42.97 11.44
CA LEU A 477 12.43 44.26 11.77
C LEU A 477 11.42 45.41 11.64
N GLU A 478 10.62 45.41 10.58
CA GLU A 478 9.54 46.38 10.38
C GLU A 478 8.53 46.35 11.53
N PHE A 479 8.16 45.16 12.00
CA PHE A 479 7.29 44.99 13.16
C PHE A 479 7.84 45.68 14.41
N ILE A 480 9.11 45.42 14.75
CA ILE A 480 9.76 46.00 15.94
C ILE A 480 9.83 47.53 15.83
N LEU A 481 10.35 48.03 14.71
CA LEU A 481 10.53 49.47 14.50
C LEU A 481 9.18 50.20 14.51
N SER A 482 8.15 49.63 13.87
CA SER A 482 6.80 50.18 13.90
C SER A 482 6.23 50.21 15.33
N ARG A 483 6.42 49.14 16.10
CA ARG A 483 5.93 49.03 17.48
C ARG A 483 6.57 50.07 18.39
N MET A 484 7.90 50.19 18.37
CA MET A 484 8.64 51.16 19.18
C MET A 484 8.29 52.61 18.78
N THR A 485 8.24 52.88 17.47
CA THR A 485 7.87 54.22 16.96
C THR A 485 6.48 54.61 17.43
N LYS A 486 5.51 53.69 17.40
CA LYS A 486 4.15 53.95 17.89
C LYS A 486 4.11 54.27 19.38
N GLU A 487 4.89 53.59 20.23
CA GLU A 487 4.93 53.91 21.67
C GLU A 487 5.51 55.29 21.94
N ILE A 488 6.60 55.64 21.25
CA ILE A 488 7.26 56.93 21.42
C ILE A 488 6.33 58.06 20.95
N LEU A 489 5.61 57.86 19.83
CA LEU A 489 4.68 58.86 19.29
C LEU A 489 3.41 59.05 20.14
N LEU A 490 3.12 58.14 21.07
CA LEU A 490 1.95 58.24 21.97
C LEU A 490 2.27 58.99 23.29
N ILE A 491 3.47 59.53 23.44
CA ILE A 491 3.84 60.32 24.62
C ILE A 491 3.29 61.74 24.45
N ASP A 492 2.31 62.12 25.28
CA ASP A 492 1.59 63.40 25.16
C ASP A 492 2.47 64.63 25.49
N ASP A 493 3.24 64.58 26.59
CA ASP A 493 4.12 65.67 27.05
C ASP A 493 5.53 65.15 27.33
N MET A 494 6.48 65.45 26.43
CA MET A 494 7.88 65.04 26.57
C MET A 494 8.73 66.10 27.29
N ALA A 495 9.30 65.75 28.43
CA ALA A 495 10.32 66.58 29.08
C ALA A 495 11.61 66.65 28.24
N ALA A 496 12.39 67.73 28.40
CA ALA A 496 13.68 67.87 27.70
C ALA A 496 14.66 66.74 28.03
N GLU A 497 14.73 66.32 29.30
CA GLU A 497 15.58 65.20 29.72
C GLU A 497 15.08 63.86 29.14
N GLU A 498 13.77 63.63 29.12
CA GLU A 498 13.15 62.46 28.50
C GLU A 498 13.45 62.38 26.99
N THR A 499 13.48 63.52 26.31
CA THR A 499 13.87 63.60 24.89
C THR A 499 15.31 63.12 24.68
N LEU A 500 16.24 63.53 25.54
CA LEU A 500 17.64 63.09 25.47
C LEU A 500 17.80 61.59 25.78
N GLN A 501 17.05 61.07 26.75
CA GLN A 501 17.11 59.66 27.11
C GLN A 501 16.49 58.76 26.02
N LEU A 502 15.36 59.16 25.42
CA LEU A 502 14.77 58.48 24.26
C LEU A 502 15.70 58.50 23.06
N GLN A 503 16.38 59.63 22.79
CA GLN A 503 17.37 59.71 21.72
C GLN A 503 18.50 58.67 21.92
N LYS A 504 19.01 58.53 23.15
CA LYS A 504 20.02 57.51 23.46
C LYS A 504 19.50 56.09 23.23
N LEU A 505 18.27 55.79 23.65
CA LEU A 505 17.64 54.48 23.45
C LEU A 505 17.45 54.16 21.97
N ILE A 506 17.00 55.13 21.16
CA ILE A 506 16.87 54.98 19.70
C ILE A 506 18.23 54.70 19.06
N HIS A 507 19.27 55.47 19.43
CA HIS A 507 20.62 55.22 18.92
C HIS A 507 21.13 53.82 19.30
N LEU A 508 20.91 53.40 20.56
CA LEU A 508 21.29 52.07 21.02
C LEU A 508 20.57 50.97 20.21
N THR A 509 19.27 51.12 19.95
CA THR A 509 18.53 50.18 19.11
C THR A 509 19.09 50.12 17.70
N LEU A 510 19.33 51.27 17.06
CA LEU A 510 19.87 51.32 15.70
C LEU A 510 21.28 50.73 15.63
N GLU A 511 22.17 51.04 16.57
CA GLU A 511 23.53 50.48 16.62
C GLU A 511 23.51 48.96 16.78
N ASN A 512 22.66 48.43 17.67
CA ASN A 512 22.55 47.00 17.88
C ASN A 512 21.92 46.28 16.69
N LEU A 513 20.97 46.90 16.00
CA LEU A 513 20.36 46.35 14.79
C LEU A 513 21.24 46.52 13.54
N CYS A 514 22.17 47.47 13.52
CA CYS A 514 23.05 47.74 12.38
C CYS A 514 23.87 46.51 11.97
N SER A 515 24.30 45.68 12.92
CA SER A 515 25.01 44.43 12.62
C SER A 515 24.14 43.47 11.80
N LEU A 516 22.88 43.29 12.20
CA LEU A 516 21.88 42.45 11.53
C LEU A 516 21.44 43.06 10.19
N LEU A 517 21.24 44.37 10.13
CA LEU A 517 20.88 45.11 8.91
C LEU A 517 21.98 45.03 7.85
N ASN A 518 23.24 45.23 8.24
CA ASN A 518 24.37 45.14 7.32
C ASN A 518 24.45 43.75 6.68
N LEU A 519 24.16 42.68 7.42
CA LEU A 519 24.12 41.31 6.89
C LEU A 519 22.98 41.07 5.88
N LEU A 520 21.87 41.83 5.97
CA LEU A 520 20.77 41.76 5.00
C LEU A 520 21.11 42.46 3.67
N PHE A 521 21.98 43.48 3.71
CA PHE A 521 22.33 44.31 2.55
C PHE A 521 23.66 43.96 1.87
N LEU A 522 24.57 43.21 2.54
CA LEU A 522 25.91 42.87 2.02
C LEU A 522 26.03 41.49 1.35
N MET A 523 25.05 40.60 1.54
CA MET A 523 24.94 39.36 0.76
C MET A 523 24.14 39.62 -0.51
#